data_AF-A0A3C0EFL9-F1
#
_entry.id   AF-A0A3C0EFL9-F1
#
_cell.length_a   1.000
_cell.length_b   1.000
_cell.length_c   1.000
_cell.angle_alpha   90.00
_cell.angle_beta   90.00
_cell.angle_gamma   90.00
#
_symmetry.space_group_name_H-M   'P 1'
#
loop_
_entity.id
_entity.type
_entity.pdbx_description
1 polymer ?
#
loop_
_entity_poly.entity_id
_entity_poly.type
_entity_poly.pdbx_seq_one_letter_code
_entity_poly.pdbx_strand_id
1 'polypeptide(L)'
;MQENKRHKRPSMWIRVIAYLFCALIYITPNAHAGPLRQYSSENYTVHTDMPFGHVRNFSRHMDKVFDEYKRRFEKLRLTKNGKHDRMNLYLFETQEGYIRFLSDKGIPARNTGGMFVVNPKVNGLFTYIKDRPVRQTLSTLQHEGFHQFAFSYIGPDLPIWVNEGIAQFFEDGVLVGKRFHLDVANARRLNQVKNFIDNKRTMPFANLIGMSDKTWAENVHNQPGLASLQYDQSWSMVYFLINSNDKLLAAFNQYLIAVSKGVDSKDAFVNSFSLKTNSFAQLTADFEVAWKRYTRDLTPNTISQVTENMNFLAHGLLWIKKSKRPTPDTTAALRADLQRVNYRISRTVHGIQTHFSATDESLYRYDLPNGNTTMLSMVQSRDNRLPPIISAPGLKPSPTLVWYYMDGDLMYDVTYK
;
A
#
# COMPACT_ATOMS: atom_id res chain seq x y z
N MET A 1 -28.71 44.14 13.63
CA MET A 1 -29.13 42.96 14.40
C MET A 1 -30.19 42.22 13.59
N GLN A 2 -29.77 41.30 12.73
CA GLN A 2 -30.65 40.32 12.08
C GLN A 2 -29.78 39.15 11.62
N GLU A 3 -29.91 38.03 12.32
CA GLU A 3 -29.19 36.78 12.11
C GLU A 3 -29.57 36.16 10.77
N ASN A 4 -28.56 35.91 9.94
CA ASN A 4 -28.68 35.17 8.70
C ASN A 4 -28.51 33.68 9.00
N LYS A 5 -29.60 32.99 9.36
CA LYS A 5 -29.62 31.52 9.50
C LYS A 5 -29.58 30.87 8.12
N ARG A 6 -28.38 30.66 7.59
CA ARG A 6 -28.15 29.73 6.48
C ARG A 6 -28.28 28.30 7.00
N HIS A 7 -29.42 27.68 6.72
CA HIS A 7 -29.59 26.23 6.81
C HIS A 7 -28.57 25.54 5.90
N LYS A 8 -27.49 25.00 6.47
CA LYS A 8 -26.65 23.99 5.81
C LYS A 8 -27.47 22.70 5.73
N ARG A 9 -28.08 22.42 4.58
CA ARG A 9 -28.50 21.05 4.24
C ARG A 9 -27.24 20.19 4.13
N PRO A 10 -27.14 19.02 4.77
CA PRO A 10 -26.03 18.11 4.52
C PRO A 10 -26.19 17.57 3.10
N SER A 11 -25.36 18.03 2.16
CA SER A 11 -25.22 17.41 0.85
C SER A 11 -24.65 16.01 1.07
N MET A 12 -25.45 14.99 0.80
CA MET A 12 -25.10 13.58 0.87
C MET A 12 -24.17 13.24 -0.30
N TRP A 13 -22.88 13.55 -0.16
CA TRP A 13 -21.87 13.16 -1.15
C TRP A 13 -21.52 11.69 -0.97
N ILE A 14 -21.72 10.90 -2.02
CA ILE A 14 -21.13 9.56 -2.14
C ILE A 14 -19.63 9.75 -2.37
N ARG A 15 -18.80 9.31 -1.42
CA ARG A 15 -17.34 9.22 -1.62
C ARG A 15 -17.00 7.77 -1.92
N VAL A 16 -16.83 7.47 -3.21
CA VAL A 16 -16.18 6.23 -3.66
C VAL A 16 -14.72 6.57 -3.90
N ILE A 17 -13.84 6.13 -3.01
CA ILE A 17 -12.41 6.11 -3.29
C ILE A 17 -12.13 4.73 -3.93
N ALA A 18 -12.10 4.69 -5.26
CA ALA A 18 -11.81 3.49 -6.03
C ALA A 18 -10.42 3.60 -6.63
N TYR A 19 -9.48 2.78 -6.15
CA TYR A 19 -8.13 2.74 -6.73
C TYR A 19 -7.91 1.50 -7.58
N LEU A 20 -7.64 1.76 -8.86
CA LEU A 20 -7.44 0.76 -9.89
C LEU A 20 -6.10 0.02 -9.65
N PHE A 21 -6.20 -1.28 -9.41
CA PHE A 21 -5.14 -2.27 -9.56
C PHE A 21 -5.57 -3.27 -10.64
N CYS A 22 -4.95 -3.21 -11.82
CA CYS A 22 -5.21 -4.13 -12.92
C CYS A 22 -4.74 -5.55 -12.58
N ALA A 23 -5.67 -6.50 -12.55
CA ALA A 23 -5.40 -7.94 -12.63
C ALA A 23 -6.24 -8.55 -13.76
N LEU A 24 -5.64 -9.44 -14.56
CA LEU A 24 -6.29 -10.17 -15.64
C LEU A 24 -7.30 -11.19 -15.07
N ILE A 25 -8.50 -11.23 -15.66
CA ILE A 25 -9.64 -12.06 -15.21
C ILE A 25 -9.76 -13.33 -16.07
N TYR A 26 -9.94 -14.48 -15.42
CA TYR A 26 -10.59 -15.66 -16.00
C TYR A 26 -11.95 -15.84 -15.32
N ILE A 27 -13.05 -15.66 -16.07
CA ILE A 27 -14.40 -15.82 -15.54
C ILE A 27 -14.72 -17.33 -15.46
N THR A 28 -14.91 -17.86 -14.26
CA THR A 28 -15.64 -19.11 -14.08
C THR A 28 -17.01 -18.81 -13.44
N PRO A 29 -18.12 -19.24 -14.04
CA PRO A 29 -19.44 -19.08 -13.46
C PRO A 29 -19.72 -20.26 -12.54
N ASN A 30 -19.71 -20.03 -11.22
CA ASN A 30 -20.67 -20.57 -10.24
C ASN A 30 -20.04 -20.61 -8.84
N ALA A 31 -20.44 -19.65 -8.01
CA ALA A 31 -20.56 -19.84 -6.57
C ALA A 31 -21.62 -18.84 -6.10
N HIS A 32 -22.75 -19.35 -5.61
CA HIS A 32 -23.70 -18.55 -4.85
C HIS A 32 -22.96 -17.95 -3.65
N ALA A 33 -22.87 -16.63 -3.57
CA ALA A 33 -22.37 -15.97 -2.37
C ALA A 33 -23.47 -16.07 -1.30
N GLY A 34 -23.34 -17.02 -0.38
CA GLY A 34 -24.18 -17.08 0.81
C GLY A 34 -24.05 -15.80 1.66
N PRO A 35 -24.87 -15.64 2.72
CA PRO A 35 -24.72 -14.50 3.62
C PRO A 35 -23.31 -14.47 4.22
N LEU A 36 -22.70 -13.28 4.26
CA LEU A 36 -21.37 -13.11 4.85
C LEU A 36 -21.42 -13.46 6.34
N ARG A 37 -20.44 -14.24 6.78
CA ARG A 37 -20.17 -14.53 8.19
C ARG A 37 -19.55 -13.31 8.83
N GLN A 38 -19.85 -13.11 10.11
CA GLN A 38 -19.31 -12.00 10.89
C GLN A 38 -18.43 -12.51 12.04
N TYR A 39 -17.26 -11.90 12.19
CA TYR A 39 -16.34 -12.11 13.31
C TYR A 39 -15.93 -10.76 13.88
N SER A 40 -15.52 -10.74 15.15
CA SER A 40 -14.96 -9.53 15.77
C SER A 40 -13.49 -9.71 16.07
N SER A 41 -12.71 -8.69 15.76
CA SER A 41 -11.33 -8.51 16.24
C SER A 41 -11.28 -7.37 17.27
N GLU A 42 -10.09 -6.90 17.63
CA GLU A 42 -9.97 -5.78 18.57
C GLU A 42 -10.59 -4.50 17.99
N ASN A 43 -10.17 -4.13 16.76
CA ASN A 43 -10.53 -2.88 16.12
C ASN A 43 -11.54 -3.04 14.96
N TYR A 44 -11.84 -4.27 14.52
CA TYR A 44 -12.67 -4.52 13.33
C TYR A 44 -13.83 -5.50 13.54
N THR A 45 -14.91 -5.24 12.82
CA THR A 45 -15.97 -6.21 12.53
C THR A 45 -15.67 -6.80 11.15
N VAL A 46 -15.27 -8.06 11.11
CA VAL A 46 -14.85 -8.77 9.90
C VAL A 46 -16.05 -9.48 9.27
N HIS A 47 -16.32 -9.18 8.01
CA HIS A 47 -17.37 -9.78 7.18
C HIS A 47 -16.71 -10.63 6.09
N THR A 48 -17.06 -11.91 5.96
CA THR A 48 -16.37 -12.82 5.02
C THR A 48 -17.22 -14.02 4.60
N ASP A 49 -16.94 -14.57 3.43
CA ASP A 49 -17.45 -15.86 2.94
C ASP A 49 -16.59 -17.05 3.39
N MET A 50 -15.45 -16.80 4.06
CA MET A 50 -14.52 -17.83 4.53
C MET A 50 -14.69 -18.19 6.02
N PRO A 51 -14.19 -19.36 6.48
CA PRO A 51 -14.11 -19.68 7.90
C PRO A 51 -13.14 -18.76 8.65
N PHE A 52 -13.38 -18.52 9.96
CA PHE A 52 -12.55 -17.64 10.80
C PHE A 52 -11.04 -17.91 10.73
N GLY A 53 -10.62 -19.17 10.62
CA GLY A 53 -9.20 -19.54 10.56
C GLY A 53 -8.43 -18.83 9.44
N HIS A 54 -9.12 -18.54 8.33
CA HIS A 54 -8.59 -18.01 7.07
C HIS A 54 -8.35 -16.51 7.19
N VAL A 55 -9.28 -15.82 7.85
CA VAL A 55 -9.26 -14.36 8.01
C VAL A 55 -8.55 -13.90 9.28
N ARG A 56 -8.34 -14.79 10.26
CA ARG A 56 -7.79 -14.44 11.58
C ARG A 56 -6.45 -13.72 11.51
N ASN A 57 -5.55 -14.12 10.62
CA ASN A 57 -4.24 -13.48 10.51
C ASN A 57 -4.34 -12.09 9.88
N PHE A 58 -5.23 -11.91 8.89
CA PHE A 58 -5.50 -10.61 8.27
C PHE A 58 -6.15 -9.64 9.27
N SER A 59 -7.12 -10.10 10.06
CA SER A 59 -7.77 -9.27 11.07
C SER A 59 -6.80 -8.83 12.18
N ARG A 60 -5.96 -9.76 12.67
CA ARG A 60 -4.91 -9.45 13.66
C ARG A 60 -3.84 -8.50 13.12
N HIS A 61 -3.49 -8.63 11.84
CA HIS A 61 -2.60 -7.68 11.18
C HIS A 61 -3.23 -6.30 11.16
N MET A 62 -4.50 -6.21 10.77
CA MET A 62 -5.23 -4.93 10.72
C MET A 62 -5.43 -4.30 12.09
N ASP A 63 -5.63 -5.08 13.16
CA ASP A 63 -5.64 -4.55 14.52
C ASP A 63 -4.32 -3.83 14.85
N LYS A 64 -3.17 -4.44 14.55
CA LYS A 64 -1.85 -3.83 14.79
C LYS A 64 -1.57 -2.62 13.89
N VAL A 65 -2.01 -2.68 12.64
CA VAL A 65 -1.89 -1.55 11.70
C VAL A 65 -2.74 -0.38 12.19
N PHE A 66 -3.95 -0.64 12.67
CA PHE A 66 -4.80 0.36 13.31
C PHE A 66 -4.14 0.99 14.53
N ASP A 67 -3.55 0.18 15.41
CA ASP A 67 -2.83 0.68 16.59
C ASP A 67 -1.67 1.59 16.19
N GLU A 68 -0.98 1.28 15.09
CA GLU A 68 0.09 2.13 14.56
C GLU A 68 -0.44 3.46 13.99
N TYR A 69 -1.57 3.46 13.27
CA TYR A 69 -2.24 4.71 12.86
C TYR A 69 -2.58 5.54 14.09
N LYS A 70 -3.29 4.94 15.05
CA LYS A 70 -3.72 5.56 16.29
C LYS A 70 -2.53 6.17 17.03
N ARG A 71 -1.46 5.40 17.27
CA ARG A 71 -0.24 5.87 17.94
C ARG A 71 0.40 7.09 17.27
N ARG A 72 0.33 7.20 15.93
CA ARG A 72 0.90 8.33 15.18
C ARG A 72 -0.01 9.56 15.19
N PHE A 73 -1.31 9.37 14.96
CA PHE A 73 -2.25 10.47 14.77
C PHE A 73 -2.94 10.95 16.05
N GLU A 74 -2.99 10.16 17.12
CA GLU A 74 -3.46 10.60 18.44
C GLU A 74 -2.63 11.75 19.00
N LYS A 75 -1.32 11.76 18.73
CA LYS A 75 -0.43 12.86 19.14
C LYS A 75 -0.84 14.21 18.56
N LEU A 76 -1.56 14.20 17.44
CA LEU A 76 -2.07 15.40 16.79
C LEU A 76 -3.45 15.84 17.33
N ARG A 77 -3.99 15.14 18.33
CA ARG A 77 -5.33 15.35 18.92
C ARG A 77 -6.44 15.34 17.85
N LEU A 78 -6.24 14.58 16.78
CA LEU A 78 -7.20 14.47 15.68
C LEU A 78 -8.34 13.53 16.05
N THR A 79 -8.07 12.55 16.91
CA THR A 79 -9.04 11.55 17.34
C THR A 79 -9.97 12.09 18.43
N LYS A 80 -11.28 11.85 18.31
CA LYS A 80 -12.20 12.03 19.46
C LYS A 80 -11.81 11.02 20.56
N ASN A 81 -11.56 11.51 21.78
CA ASN A 81 -11.33 10.64 22.93
C ASN A 81 -12.59 9.79 23.22
N GLY A 82 -12.46 8.46 23.26
CA GLY A 82 -13.54 7.54 23.59
C GLY A 82 -13.31 6.12 23.08
N LYS A 83 -14.12 5.15 23.54
CA LYS A 83 -14.25 3.86 22.86
C LYS A 83 -14.74 4.14 21.44
N HIS A 84 -14.03 3.63 20.45
CA HIS A 84 -14.49 3.66 19.07
C HIS A 84 -15.32 2.43 18.75
N ASP A 85 -16.28 2.60 17.85
CA ASP A 85 -16.95 1.46 17.23
C ASP A 85 -15.95 0.73 16.33
N ARG A 86 -16.07 -0.60 16.30
CA ARG A 86 -15.27 -1.42 15.40
C ARG A 86 -15.54 -1.04 13.96
N MET A 87 -14.48 -0.86 13.18
CA MET A 87 -14.60 -0.52 11.76
C MET A 87 -14.94 -1.77 10.95
N ASN A 88 -15.75 -1.63 9.89
CA ASN A 88 -16.12 -2.77 9.05
C ASN A 88 -14.97 -3.16 8.11
N LEU A 89 -14.62 -4.44 8.11
CA LEU A 89 -13.61 -5.05 7.24
C LEU A 89 -14.22 -6.23 6.48
N TYR A 90 -14.34 -6.13 5.17
CA TYR A 90 -14.88 -7.16 4.30
C TYR A 90 -13.75 -7.89 3.57
N LEU A 91 -13.61 -9.19 3.85
CA LEU A 91 -12.61 -10.07 3.28
C LEU A 91 -13.31 -11.16 2.46
N PHE A 92 -13.22 -11.08 1.15
CA PHE A 92 -13.77 -12.10 0.25
C PHE A 92 -12.71 -13.15 -0.08
N GLU A 93 -13.13 -14.38 -0.31
CA GLU A 93 -12.22 -15.40 -0.81
C GLU A 93 -11.70 -14.98 -2.18
N THR A 94 -12.59 -14.68 -3.11
CA THR A 94 -12.26 -14.42 -4.53
C THR A 94 -12.50 -12.98 -4.96
N GLN A 95 -11.84 -12.57 -6.04
CA GLN A 95 -12.05 -11.26 -6.66
C GLN A 95 -13.48 -11.13 -7.19
N GLU A 96 -14.05 -12.20 -7.74
CA GLU A 96 -15.41 -12.23 -8.27
C GLU A 96 -16.45 -11.99 -7.17
N GLY A 97 -16.27 -12.60 -5.98
CA GLY A 97 -17.14 -12.38 -4.83
C GLY A 97 -17.11 -10.93 -4.37
N TYR A 98 -15.90 -10.36 -4.26
CA TYR A 98 -15.68 -8.94 -3.97
C TYR A 98 -16.37 -8.00 -4.98
N ILE A 99 -16.15 -8.22 -6.28
CA ILE A 99 -16.74 -7.39 -7.34
C ILE A 99 -18.26 -7.50 -7.33
N ARG A 100 -18.81 -8.71 -7.22
CA ARG A 100 -20.25 -8.94 -7.22
C ARG A 100 -20.93 -8.24 -6.04
N PHE A 101 -20.39 -8.42 -4.84
CA PHE A 101 -20.95 -7.80 -3.63
C PHE A 101 -21.03 -6.28 -3.73
N LEU A 102 -19.99 -5.62 -4.26
CA LEU A 102 -19.99 -4.16 -4.45
C LEU A 102 -20.91 -3.73 -5.60
N SER A 103 -20.95 -4.49 -6.70
CA SER A 103 -21.85 -4.25 -7.83
C SER A 103 -23.31 -4.29 -7.43
N ASP A 104 -23.71 -5.23 -6.57
CA ASP A 104 -25.09 -5.33 -6.04
C ASP A 104 -25.50 -4.10 -5.21
N LYS A 105 -24.51 -3.33 -4.73
CA LYS A 105 -24.71 -2.05 -4.04
C LYS A 105 -24.58 -0.84 -4.96
N GLY A 106 -24.33 -1.05 -6.25
CA GLY A 106 -24.15 0.00 -7.25
C GLY A 106 -22.75 0.64 -7.21
N ILE A 107 -21.75 -0.07 -6.69
CA ILE A 107 -20.37 0.43 -6.58
C ILE A 107 -19.49 -0.33 -7.58
N PRO A 108 -18.88 0.36 -8.57
CA PRO A 108 -17.98 -0.28 -9.51
C PRO A 108 -16.65 -0.62 -8.82
N ALA A 109 -16.27 -1.90 -8.87
CA ALA A 109 -15.04 -2.43 -8.26
C ALA A 109 -14.20 -3.26 -9.25
N ARG A 110 -14.49 -3.15 -10.55
CA ARG A 110 -13.68 -3.83 -11.57
C ARG A 110 -12.29 -3.21 -11.59
N ASN A 111 -11.28 -4.06 -11.74
CA ASN A 111 -9.87 -3.66 -11.79
C ASN A 111 -9.37 -2.96 -10.53
N THR A 112 -9.95 -3.23 -9.35
CA THR A 112 -9.43 -2.75 -8.06
C THR A 112 -8.93 -3.93 -7.23
N GLY A 113 -7.91 -3.68 -6.41
CA GLY A 113 -7.36 -4.66 -5.47
C GLY A 113 -8.07 -4.63 -4.12
N GLY A 114 -8.64 -3.48 -3.77
CA GLY A 114 -9.45 -3.23 -2.59
C GLY A 114 -9.98 -1.81 -2.64
N MET A 115 -10.93 -1.48 -1.77
CA MET A 115 -11.56 -0.16 -1.70
C MET A 115 -12.00 0.15 -0.27
N PHE A 116 -11.77 1.38 0.18
CA PHE A 116 -12.54 2.00 1.24
C PHE A 116 -13.80 2.68 0.67
N VAL A 117 -14.96 2.28 1.19
CA VAL A 117 -16.27 2.77 0.72
C VAL A 117 -17.05 3.42 1.84
N VAL A 118 -17.59 4.61 1.56
CA VAL A 118 -18.62 5.26 2.35
C VAL A 118 -19.87 5.43 1.49
N ASN A 119 -20.85 4.54 1.65
CA ASN A 119 -22.09 4.52 0.89
C ASN A 119 -23.30 4.24 1.82
N PRO A 120 -24.49 4.82 1.55
CA PRO A 120 -25.68 4.55 2.37
C PRO A 120 -26.05 3.07 2.50
N LYS A 121 -25.72 2.24 1.51
CA LYS A 121 -26.02 0.80 1.51
C LYS A 121 -24.92 -0.07 2.13
N VAL A 122 -23.69 0.43 2.19
CA VAL A 122 -22.55 -0.29 2.77
C VAL A 122 -21.39 0.67 3.08
N ASN A 123 -20.74 0.48 4.22
CA ASN A 123 -19.52 1.20 4.56
C ASN A 123 -18.46 0.23 5.09
N GLY A 124 -17.20 0.48 4.78
CA GLY A 124 -16.10 -0.35 5.25
C GLY A 124 -14.91 -0.41 4.29
N LEU A 125 -13.93 -1.22 4.67
CA LEU A 125 -12.82 -1.62 3.81
C LEU A 125 -13.17 -2.95 3.13
N PHE A 126 -12.94 -3.07 1.84
CA PHE A 126 -13.27 -4.27 1.06
C PHE A 126 -12.05 -4.77 0.30
N THR A 127 -11.76 -6.07 0.37
CA THR A 127 -10.72 -6.71 -0.44
C THR A 127 -10.91 -8.23 -0.54
N TYR A 128 -10.10 -8.92 -1.34
CA TYR A 128 -10.15 -10.38 -1.54
C TYR A 128 -8.82 -11.07 -1.17
N ILE A 129 -8.75 -12.41 -1.09
CA ILE A 129 -7.54 -13.11 -0.62
C ILE A 129 -6.90 -14.00 -1.70
N LYS A 130 -7.69 -14.75 -2.44
CA LYS A 130 -7.22 -15.77 -3.38
C LYS A 130 -6.55 -15.15 -4.61
N ASP A 131 -5.72 -15.96 -5.26
CA ASP A 131 -5.02 -15.67 -6.52
C ASP A 131 -4.07 -14.46 -6.48
N ARG A 132 -3.66 -14.05 -5.27
CA ARG A 132 -2.59 -13.06 -5.06
C ARG A 132 -1.73 -13.38 -3.84
N PRO A 133 -0.48 -12.89 -3.81
CA PRO A 133 0.39 -13.05 -2.65
C PRO A 133 -0.23 -12.44 -1.39
N VAL A 134 -0.03 -13.09 -0.24
CA VAL A 134 -0.54 -12.59 1.06
C VAL A 134 -0.04 -11.18 1.34
N ARG A 135 1.24 -10.91 1.05
CA ARG A 135 1.81 -9.57 1.21
C ARG A 135 1.07 -8.52 0.37
N GLN A 136 0.62 -8.85 -0.84
CA GLN A 136 -0.17 -7.93 -1.65
C GLN A 136 -1.51 -7.62 -0.98
N THR A 137 -2.19 -8.62 -0.43
CA THR A 137 -3.41 -8.41 0.38
C THR A 137 -3.13 -7.50 1.58
N LEU A 138 -2.06 -7.76 2.33
CA LEU A 138 -1.69 -6.93 3.50
C LEU A 138 -1.37 -5.49 3.12
N SER A 139 -0.67 -5.26 2.01
CA SER A 139 -0.39 -3.92 1.49
C SER A 139 -1.69 -3.19 1.09
N THR A 140 -2.61 -3.85 0.38
CA THR A 140 -3.93 -3.27 0.08
C THR A 140 -4.72 -2.95 1.35
N LEU A 141 -4.72 -3.86 2.32
CA LEU A 141 -5.39 -3.65 3.61
C LEU A 141 -4.78 -2.46 4.37
N GLN A 142 -3.45 -2.28 4.34
CA GLN A 142 -2.76 -1.14 4.93
C GLN A 142 -3.05 0.18 4.19
N HIS A 143 -3.19 0.14 2.87
CA HIS A 143 -3.51 1.32 2.07
C HIS A 143 -4.96 1.78 2.35
N GLU A 144 -5.92 0.91 2.09
CA GLU A 144 -7.35 1.21 2.26
C GLU A 144 -7.72 1.41 3.74
N GLY A 145 -6.99 0.74 4.64
CA GLY A 145 -7.13 0.89 6.08
C GLY A 145 -6.78 2.29 6.57
N PHE A 146 -5.79 2.93 5.92
CA PHE A 146 -5.48 4.31 6.22
C PHE A 146 -6.62 5.24 5.81
N HIS A 147 -7.23 5.08 4.63
CA HIS A 147 -8.38 5.91 4.24
C HIS A 147 -9.56 5.75 5.21
N GLN A 148 -9.84 4.51 5.62
CA GLN A 148 -10.87 4.24 6.60
C GLN A 148 -10.58 4.93 7.93
N PHE A 149 -9.34 4.80 8.43
CA PHE A 149 -8.89 5.47 9.65
C PHE A 149 -8.96 7.00 9.51
N ALA A 150 -8.45 7.56 8.42
CA ALA A 150 -8.44 9.00 8.19
C ALA A 150 -9.86 9.56 8.17
N PHE A 151 -10.79 8.90 7.47
CA PHE A 151 -12.20 9.30 7.43
C PHE A 151 -12.83 9.35 8.83
N SER A 152 -12.56 8.34 9.66
CA SER A 152 -13.16 8.21 10.99
C SER A 152 -12.49 9.07 12.07
N TYR A 153 -11.17 9.32 11.97
CA TYR A 153 -10.36 9.87 13.06
C TYR A 153 -9.62 11.16 12.73
N ILE A 154 -9.45 11.51 11.46
CA ILE A 154 -8.80 12.76 11.05
C ILE A 154 -9.83 13.72 10.47
N GLY A 155 -10.76 13.17 9.68
CA GLY A 155 -11.79 13.90 8.97
C GLY A 155 -11.80 13.51 7.50
N PRO A 156 -12.94 13.67 6.81
CA PRO A 156 -13.07 13.27 5.41
C PRO A 156 -12.24 14.16 4.46
N ASP A 157 -11.94 15.39 4.84
CA ASP A 157 -11.49 16.43 3.89
C ASP A 157 -9.97 16.55 3.77
N LEU A 158 -9.22 15.46 4.02
CA LEU A 158 -7.79 15.43 3.71
C LEU A 158 -7.57 15.71 2.21
N PRO A 159 -6.67 16.63 1.84
CA PRO A 159 -6.33 16.86 0.44
C PRO A 159 -5.80 15.58 -0.21
N ILE A 160 -6.22 15.32 -1.46
CA ILE A 160 -6.00 14.02 -2.11
C ILE A 160 -4.53 13.59 -2.15
N TRP A 161 -3.61 14.51 -2.46
CA TRP A 161 -2.18 14.20 -2.51
C TRP A 161 -1.64 13.69 -1.17
N VAL A 162 -2.10 14.25 -0.04
CA VAL A 162 -1.62 13.85 1.29
C VAL A 162 -2.32 12.58 1.76
N ASN A 163 -3.62 12.43 1.44
CA ASN A 163 -4.36 11.22 1.74
C ASN A 163 -3.72 10.01 1.05
N GLU A 164 -3.44 10.13 -0.25
CA GLU A 164 -2.76 9.07 -1.02
C GLU A 164 -1.30 8.91 -0.64
N GLY A 165 -0.57 10.00 -0.44
CA GLY A 165 0.84 9.93 -0.05
C GLY A 165 1.04 9.20 1.28
N ILE A 166 0.17 9.43 2.26
CA ILE A 166 0.21 8.71 3.54
C ILE A 166 -0.28 7.27 3.39
N ALA A 167 -1.34 7.00 2.60
CA ALA A 167 -1.80 5.64 2.34
C ALA A 167 -0.68 4.77 1.75
N GLN A 168 0.01 5.30 0.74
CA GLN A 168 1.17 4.67 0.11
C GLN A 168 2.35 4.50 1.09
N PHE A 169 2.56 5.48 1.99
CA PHE A 169 3.59 5.37 3.02
C PHE A 169 3.33 4.19 3.96
N PHE A 170 2.07 3.97 4.35
CA PHE A 170 1.69 2.80 5.16
C PHE A 170 1.61 1.50 4.35
N GLU A 171 1.25 1.53 3.07
CA GLU A 171 1.23 0.36 2.17
C GLU A 171 2.58 -0.37 2.15
N ASP A 172 3.67 0.41 2.17
CA ASP A 172 5.04 -0.09 2.12
C ASP A 172 5.54 -0.58 3.50
N GLY A 173 4.84 -0.24 4.58
CA GLY A 173 5.22 -0.58 5.94
C GLY A 173 5.26 -2.07 6.23
N VAL A 174 6.28 -2.49 6.97
CA VAL A 174 6.55 -3.89 7.32
C VAL A 174 6.35 -4.12 8.81
N LEU A 175 5.54 -5.11 9.17
CA LEU A 175 5.29 -5.46 10.57
C LEU A 175 6.29 -6.54 11.02
N VAL A 176 7.18 -6.20 11.97
CA VAL A 176 8.13 -7.10 12.61
C VAL A 176 7.73 -7.31 14.06
N GLY A 177 7.17 -8.47 14.37
CA GLY A 177 6.63 -8.77 15.70
C GLY A 177 5.48 -7.82 16.08
N LYS A 178 5.81 -6.80 16.90
CA LYS A 178 4.89 -5.73 17.32
C LYS A 178 5.25 -4.34 16.78
N ARG A 179 6.35 -4.20 16.04
CA ARG A 179 6.83 -2.91 15.52
C ARG A 179 6.53 -2.79 14.04
N PHE A 180 5.99 -1.64 13.65
CA PHE A 180 5.76 -1.30 12.25
C PHE A 180 6.96 -0.48 11.74
N HIS A 181 7.70 -1.05 10.80
CA HIS A 181 8.85 -0.44 10.14
C HIS A 181 8.36 0.32 8.91
N LEU A 182 8.52 1.64 8.96
CA LEU A 182 8.09 2.61 7.93
C LEU A 182 9.28 3.38 7.33
N ASP A 183 10.47 3.09 7.80
CA ASP A 183 11.78 3.55 7.33
C ASP A 183 12.26 2.78 6.09
N VAL A 184 11.36 2.01 5.46
CA VAL A 184 11.62 1.21 4.27
C VAL A 184 11.17 2.00 3.05
N ALA A 185 12.08 2.77 2.45
CA ALA A 185 11.84 3.38 1.16
C ALA A 185 11.62 2.28 0.09
N ASN A 186 10.42 2.24 -0.49
CA ASN A 186 10.07 1.28 -1.52
C ASN A 186 10.98 1.47 -2.75
N ALA A 187 11.75 0.44 -3.10
CA ALA A 187 12.78 0.51 -4.13
C ALA A 187 12.20 0.85 -5.51
N ARG A 188 11.14 0.14 -5.94
CA ARG A 188 10.44 0.41 -7.20
C ARG A 188 9.98 1.86 -7.27
N ARG A 189 9.30 2.34 -6.23
CA ARG A 189 8.72 3.68 -6.18
C ARG A 189 9.78 4.76 -6.17
N LEU A 190 10.84 4.59 -5.38
CA LEU A 190 11.96 5.52 -5.34
C LEU A 190 12.65 5.62 -6.71
N ASN A 191 12.94 4.48 -7.34
CA ASN A 191 13.54 4.45 -8.68
C ASN A 191 12.65 5.15 -9.72
N GLN A 192 11.34 4.94 -9.62
CA GLN A 192 10.36 5.58 -10.49
C GLN A 192 10.31 7.10 -10.30
N VAL A 193 10.29 7.58 -9.05
CA VAL A 193 10.33 9.02 -8.76
C VAL A 193 11.64 9.65 -9.23
N LYS A 194 12.79 9.00 -9.00
CA LYS A 194 14.08 9.45 -9.53
C LYS A 194 14.04 9.60 -11.05
N ASN A 195 13.49 8.60 -11.75
CA ASN A 195 13.28 8.67 -13.19
C ASN A 195 12.40 9.87 -13.60
N PHE A 196 11.28 10.13 -12.91
CA PHE A 196 10.46 11.31 -13.17
C PHE A 196 11.22 12.63 -12.93
N ILE A 197 12.05 12.70 -11.88
CA ILE A 197 12.87 13.87 -11.58
C ILE A 197 13.91 14.11 -12.68
N ASP A 198 14.66 13.08 -13.07
CA ASP A 198 15.76 13.21 -14.02
C ASP A 198 15.28 13.50 -15.44
N ASN A 199 14.11 12.98 -15.81
CA ASN A 199 13.46 13.27 -17.09
C ASN A 199 12.56 14.52 -17.06
N LYS A 200 12.57 15.30 -15.97
CA LYS A 200 11.76 16.54 -15.82
C LYS A 200 10.25 16.30 -16.05
N ARG A 201 9.74 15.14 -15.61
CA ARG A 201 8.35 14.70 -15.74
C ARG A 201 7.54 14.82 -14.45
N THR A 202 8.08 15.47 -13.41
CA THR A 202 7.36 15.69 -12.14
C THR A 202 6.20 16.66 -12.32
N MET A 203 5.11 16.45 -11.61
CA MET A 203 4.01 17.42 -11.52
C MET A 203 4.42 18.60 -10.63
N PRO A 204 4.06 19.85 -10.96
CA PRO A 204 4.26 20.97 -10.03
C PRO A 204 3.53 20.73 -8.70
N PHE A 205 4.19 20.95 -7.57
CA PHE A 205 3.64 20.67 -6.25
C PHE A 205 2.42 21.55 -5.94
N ALA A 206 2.42 22.79 -6.41
CA ALA A 206 1.25 23.67 -6.35
C ALA A 206 -0.01 23.03 -6.97
N ASN A 207 0.15 22.23 -8.04
CA ASN A 207 -0.94 21.51 -8.68
C ASN A 207 -1.41 20.34 -7.82
N LEU A 208 -0.49 19.60 -7.17
CA LEU A 208 -0.86 18.50 -6.26
C LEU A 208 -1.61 19.01 -5.03
N ILE A 209 -1.13 20.08 -4.39
CA ILE A 209 -1.79 20.68 -3.21
C ILE A 209 -3.22 21.13 -3.54
N GLY A 210 -3.40 21.71 -4.73
CA GLY A 210 -4.69 22.22 -5.19
C GLY A 210 -5.54 21.23 -5.98
N MET A 211 -5.12 19.96 -6.12
CA MET A 211 -5.85 18.99 -6.93
C MET A 211 -7.14 18.54 -6.22
N SER A 212 -8.24 18.53 -6.96
CA SER A 212 -9.51 17.97 -6.48
C SER A 212 -9.54 16.44 -6.62
N ASP A 213 -10.33 15.77 -5.78
CA ASP A 213 -10.58 14.31 -5.89
C ASP A 213 -11.09 13.92 -7.29
N LYS A 214 -11.93 14.77 -7.90
CA LYS A 214 -12.45 14.56 -9.25
C LYS A 214 -11.33 14.56 -10.29
N THR A 215 -10.47 15.57 -10.28
CA THR A 215 -9.34 15.68 -11.20
C THR A 215 -8.35 14.54 -11.00
N TRP A 216 -8.09 14.16 -9.75
CA TRP A 216 -7.25 13.00 -9.43
C TRP A 216 -7.82 11.72 -10.03
N ALA A 217 -9.11 11.45 -9.82
CA ALA A 217 -9.80 10.28 -10.35
C ALA A 217 -9.82 10.26 -11.89
N GLU A 218 -10.06 11.41 -12.53
CA GLU A 218 -10.00 11.55 -13.99
C GLU A 218 -8.61 11.23 -14.55
N ASN A 219 -7.53 11.69 -13.89
CA ASN A 219 -6.16 11.35 -14.27
C ASN A 219 -5.90 9.85 -14.14
N VAL A 220 -6.32 9.24 -13.03
CA VAL A 220 -6.14 7.79 -12.78
C VAL A 220 -6.88 6.96 -13.82
N HIS A 221 -8.11 7.35 -14.17
CA HIS A 221 -8.96 6.61 -15.09
C HIS A 221 -8.48 6.72 -16.54
N ASN A 222 -8.14 7.94 -16.97
CA ASN A 222 -7.90 8.22 -18.39
C ASN A 222 -6.42 8.14 -18.79
N GLN A 223 -5.49 8.22 -17.84
CA GLN A 223 -4.07 8.39 -18.13
C GLN A 223 -3.18 7.55 -17.19
N PRO A 224 -2.92 6.26 -17.52
CA PRO A 224 -2.11 5.36 -16.67
C PRO A 224 -0.74 5.94 -16.25
N GLY A 225 -0.09 6.68 -17.15
CA GLY A 225 1.19 7.34 -16.85
C GLY A 225 1.08 8.46 -15.81
N LEU A 226 -0.03 9.21 -15.79
CA LEU A 226 -0.29 10.21 -14.75
C LEU A 226 -0.67 9.56 -13.43
N ALA A 227 -1.39 8.44 -13.46
CA ALA A 227 -1.79 7.70 -12.27
C ALA A 227 -0.57 7.34 -11.40
N SER A 228 0.43 6.65 -11.96
CA SER A 228 1.64 6.34 -11.19
C SER A 228 2.41 7.59 -10.79
N LEU A 229 2.53 8.59 -11.66
CA LEU A 229 3.22 9.83 -11.32
C LEU A 229 2.64 10.48 -10.07
N GLN A 230 1.32 10.65 -10.00
CA GLN A 230 0.69 11.33 -8.87
C GLN A 230 0.79 10.51 -7.58
N TYR A 231 0.63 9.17 -7.60
CA TYR A 231 0.84 8.34 -6.40
C TYR A 231 2.31 8.35 -5.94
N ASP A 232 3.24 8.05 -6.85
CA ASP A 232 4.64 7.85 -6.50
C ASP A 232 5.27 9.18 -6.07
N GLN A 233 4.93 10.29 -6.74
CA GLN A 233 5.36 11.63 -6.32
C GLN A 233 4.76 12.01 -4.96
N SER A 234 3.46 11.83 -4.75
CA SER A 234 2.80 12.15 -3.46
C SER A 234 3.40 11.36 -2.31
N TRP A 235 3.65 10.06 -2.50
CA TRP A 235 4.38 9.23 -1.54
C TRP A 235 5.74 9.81 -1.22
N SER A 236 6.56 10.15 -2.23
CA SER A 236 7.93 10.62 -1.98
C SER A 236 7.98 11.98 -1.27
N MET A 237 6.99 12.84 -1.52
CA MET A 237 6.85 14.12 -0.83
C MET A 237 6.45 13.94 0.62
N VAL A 238 5.50 13.02 0.91
CA VAL A 238 5.17 12.62 2.28
C VAL A 238 6.37 11.96 2.97
N TYR A 239 7.09 11.07 2.28
CA TYR A 239 8.29 10.43 2.80
C TYR A 239 9.36 11.46 3.17
N PHE A 240 9.60 12.45 2.31
CA PHE A 240 10.50 13.58 2.58
C PHE A 240 10.05 14.35 3.83
N LEU A 241 8.78 14.75 3.90
CA LEU A 241 8.23 15.49 5.03
C LEU A 241 8.37 14.75 6.37
N ILE A 242 8.23 13.42 6.36
CA ILE A 242 8.32 12.59 7.56
C ILE A 242 9.76 12.30 7.97
N ASN A 243 10.65 12.05 7.01
CA ASN A 243 11.96 11.46 7.28
C ASN A 243 13.15 12.40 7.07
N SER A 244 12.95 13.65 6.61
CA SER A 244 14.07 14.56 6.35
C SER A 244 14.66 15.18 7.61
N ASN A 245 13.80 15.72 8.50
CA ASN A 245 14.18 16.35 9.76
C ASN A 245 12.93 16.71 10.59
N ASP A 246 13.15 16.92 11.89
CA ASP A 246 12.07 17.22 12.86
C ASP A 246 11.30 18.50 12.56
N LYS A 247 11.94 19.52 11.95
CA LYS A 247 11.27 20.79 11.62
C LYS A 247 10.23 20.60 10.52
N LEU A 248 10.57 19.87 9.46
CA LEU A 248 9.64 19.56 8.38
C LEU A 248 8.54 18.61 8.84
N LEU A 249 8.86 17.63 9.69
CA LEU A 249 7.85 16.77 10.30
C LEU A 249 6.88 17.59 11.18
N ALA A 250 7.39 18.52 11.99
CA ALA A 250 6.56 19.40 12.80
C ALA A 250 5.65 20.29 11.94
N ALA A 251 6.18 20.87 10.85
CA ALA A 251 5.39 21.65 9.91
C ALA A 251 4.31 20.79 9.21
N PHE A 252 4.64 19.57 8.81
CA PHE A 252 3.68 18.64 8.23
C PHE A 252 2.57 18.26 9.21
N ASN A 253 2.91 18.05 10.47
CA ASN A 253 1.93 17.81 11.53
C ASN A 253 0.98 19.02 11.72
N GLN A 254 1.49 20.25 11.67
CA GLN A 254 0.64 21.46 11.69
C GLN A 254 -0.27 21.56 10.46
N TYR A 255 0.25 21.19 9.30
CA TYR A 255 -0.54 21.13 8.06
C TYR A 255 -1.70 20.15 8.19
N LEU A 256 -1.45 18.92 8.65
CA LEU A 256 -2.48 17.91 8.88
C LEU A 256 -3.54 18.38 9.88
N ILE A 257 -3.13 19.05 10.96
CA ILE A 257 -4.05 19.64 11.94
C ILE A 257 -4.91 20.74 11.30
N ALA A 258 -4.32 21.61 10.48
CA ALA A 258 -5.07 22.69 9.84
C ALA A 258 -6.11 22.15 8.85
N VAL A 259 -5.74 21.23 7.97
CA VAL A 259 -6.68 20.65 6.98
C VAL A 259 -7.78 19.83 7.66
N SER A 260 -7.48 19.12 8.75
CA SER A 260 -8.50 18.40 9.54
C SER A 260 -9.59 19.31 10.13
N LYS A 261 -9.27 20.59 10.32
CA LYS A 261 -10.19 21.63 10.80
C LYS A 261 -10.91 22.36 9.67
N GLY A 262 -10.75 21.91 8.42
CA GLY A 262 -11.35 22.51 7.24
C GLY A 262 -10.67 23.76 6.72
N VAL A 263 -9.42 24.04 7.13
CA VAL A 263 -8.60 25.08 6.48
C VAL A 263 -8.26 24.62 5.07
N ASP A 264 -8.37 25.52 4.09
CA ASP A 264 -7.99 25.23 2.71
C ASP A 264 -6.56 24.68 2.62
N SER A 265 -6.34 23.70 1.75
CA SER A 265 -5.04 23.02 1.60
C SER A 265 -3.89 24.00 1.32
N LYS A 266 -4.10 25.03 0.51
CA LYS A 266 -3.05 26.00 0.17
C LYS A 266 -2.74 26.88 1.37
N ASP A 267 -3.77 27.41 2.01
CA ASP A 267 -3.62 28.27 3.20
C ASP A 267 -2.99 27.49 4.37
N ALA A 268 -3.42 26.26 4.60
CA ALA A 268 -2.85 25.36 5.58
C ALA A 268 -1.36 25.12 5.31
N PHE A 269 -0.98 24.90 4.05
CA PHE A 269 0.41 24.70 3.67
C PHE A 269 1.26 25.96 3.92
N VAL A 270 0.79 27.12 3.45
CA VAL A 270 1.46 28.41 3.71
C VAL A 270 1.63 28.60 5.22
N ASN A 271 0.58 28.50 6.00
CA ASN A 271 0.63 28.76 7.45
C ASN A 271 1.55 27.81 8.21
N SER A 272 1.69 26.56 7.73
CA SER A 272 2.45 25.52 8.44
C SER A 272 3.93 25.49 8.07
N PHE A 273 4.27 25.83 6.83
CA PHE A 273 5.63 25.76 6.30
C PHE A 273 6.31 27.13 6.17
N SER A 274 5.58 28.23 6.38
CA SER A 274 6.13 29.59 6.21
C SER A 274 7.16 29.99 7.27
N LEU A 275 8.25 30.57 6.76
CA LEU A 275 8.84 31.78 7.35
C LEU A 275 7.98 32.97 6.87
N LYS A 276 7.68 33.94 7.75
CA LYS A 276 6.63 35.00 7.66
C LYS A 276 6.50 35.82 6.34
N THR A 277 7.24 35.54 5.26
CA THR A 277 7.42 36.44 4.11
C THR A 277 7.22 35.80 2.72
N ASN A 278 6.89 34.51 2.59
CA ASN A 278 6.89 33.84 1.28
C ASN A 278 5.48 33.61 0.70
N SER A 279 5.32 33.78 -0.62
CA SER A 279 4.08 33.44 -1.35
C SER A 279 3.92 31.93 -1.51
N PHE A 280 2.69 31.44 -1.73
CA PHE A 280 2.43 30.02 -2.00
C PHE A 280 3.25 29.47 -3.18
N ALA A 281 3.39 30.26 -4.24
CA ALA A 281 4.20 29.90 -5.40
C ALA A 281 5.68 29.72 -5.04
N GLN A 282 6.26 30.65 -4.26
CA GLN A 282 7.65 30.53 -3.84
C GLN A 282 7.87 29.34 -2.90
N LEU A 283 6.98 29.14 -1.92
CA LEU A 283 7.09 28.03 -0.96
C LEU A 283 7.03 26.66 -1.65
N THR A 284 6.14 26.48 -2.61
CA THR A 284 6.03 25.22 -3.35
C THR A 284 7.23 24.99 -4.28
N ALA A 285 7.78 26.03 -4.90
CA ALA A 285 9.01 25.94 -5.67
C ALA A 285 10.23 25.57 -4.80
N ASP A 286 10.40 26.23 -3.65
CA ASP A 286 11.48 25.93 -2.71
C ASP A 286 11.36 24.50 -2.16
N PHE A 287 10.13 24.08 -1.84
CA PHE A 287 9.84 22.71 -1.41
C PHE A 287 10.26 21.70 -2.49
N GLU A 288 9.91 21.92 -3.75
CA GLU A 288 10.29 21.02 -4.84
C GLU A 288 11.80 20.89 -4.98
N VAL A 289 12.55 21.99 -4.85
CA VAL A 289 14.02 21.97 -4.93
C VAL A 289 14.58 21.11 -3.79
N ALA A 290 14.10 21.31 -2.56
CA ALA A 290 14.53 20.56 -1.40
C ALA A 290 14.16 19.06 -1.51
N TRP A 291 12.93 18.77 -1.90
CA TRP A 291 12.44 17.41 -2.11
C TRP A 291 13.20 16.66 -3.22
N LYS A 292 13.45 17.31 -4.37
CA LYS A 292 14.22 16.71 -5.48
C LYS A 292 15.64 16.37 -5.04
N ARG A 293 16.30 17.25 -4.28
CA ARG A 293 17.63 17.00 -3.72
C ARG A 293 17.62 15.79 -2.78
N TYR A 294 16.75 15.82 -1.78
CA TYR A 294 16.60 14.71 -0.83
C TYR A 294 16.32 13.38 -1.54
N THR A 295 15.41 13.37 -2.52
CA THR A 295 15.02 12.16 -3.24
C THR A 295 16.16 11.58 -4.07
N ARG A 296 17.03 12.41 -4.64
CA ARG A 296 18.21 11.92 -5.38
C ARG A 296 19.21 11.21 -4.46
N ASP A 297 19.39 11.75 -3.25
CA ASP A 297 20.33 11.25 -2.25
C ASP A 297 19.81 9.99 -1.53
N LEU A 298 18.49 9.76 -1.53
CA LEU A 298 17.90 8.54 -0.97
C LEU A 298 18.38 7.29 -1.69
N THR A 299 18.81 6.28 -0.94
CA THR A 299 19.10 4.94 -1.47
C THR A 299 17.90 4.01 -1.25
N PRO A 300 17.56 3.15 -2.23
CA PRO A 300 16.58 2.09 -2.00
C PRO A 300 16.96 1.24 -0.79
N ASN A 301 15.98 0.92 0.05
CA ASN A 301 16.23 0.04 1.17
C ASN A 301 16.43 -1.40 0.68
N THR A 302 17.57 -2.03 1.00
CA THR A 302 17.88 -3.41 0.59
C THR A 302 16.77 -4.39 0.97
N ILE A 303 16.13 -4.24 2.13
CA ILE A 303 15.05 -5.12 2.59
C ILE A 303 13.85 -5.06 1.62
N SER A 304 13.51 -3.88 1.12
CA SER A 304 12.45 -3.72 0.12
C SER A 304 12.79 -4.45 -1.16
N GLN A 305 14.00 -4.22 -1.69
CA GLN A 305 14.48 -4.89 -2.91
C GLN A 305 14.48 -6.42 -2.76
N VAL A 306 15.02 -6.92 -1.65
CA VAL A 306 15.05 -8.35 -1.34
C VAL A 306 13.64 -8.93 -1.25
N THR A 307 12.69 -8.20 -0.70
CA THR A 307 11.30 -8.65 -0.61
C THR A 307 10.71 -8.80 -2.03
N GLU A 308 10.97 -7.87 -2.94
CA GLU A 308 10.54 -7.98 -4.34
C GLU A 308 11.20 -9.17 -5.05
N ASN A 309 12.50 -9.35 -4.85
CA ASN A 309 13.25 -10.49 -5.36
C ASN A 309 12.67 -11.82 -4.87
N MET A 310 12.38 -11.94 -3.57
CA MET A 310 11.76 -13.12 -2.97
C MET A 310 10.38 -13.40 -3.58
N ASN A 311 9.57 -12.38 -3.83
CA ASN A 311 8.28 -12.58 -4.52
C ASN A 311 8.48 -13.19 -5.91
N PHE A 312 9.41 -12.65 -6.71
CA PHE A 312 9.74 -13.22 -8.02
C PHE A 312 10.13 -14.70 -7.92
N LEU A 313 11.02 -15.04 -6.97
CA LEU A 313 11.48 -16.41 -6.75
C LEU A 313 10.36 -17.33 -6.25
N ALA A 314 9.44 -16.83 -5.42
CA ALA A 314 8.25 -17.55 -4.99
C ALA A 314 7.39 -17.95 -6.19
N HIS A 315 7.12 -17.01 -7.10
CA HIS A 315 6.37 -17.26 -8.32
C HIS A 315 7.08 -18.32 -9.19
N GLY A 316 8.41 -18.23 -9.32
CA GLY A 316 9.21 -19.24 -9.99
C GLY A 316 9.06 -20.64 -9.37
N LEU A 317 9.17 -20.76 -8.04
CA LEU A 317 8.99 -22.02 -7.32
C LEU A 317 7.56 -22.58 -7.45
N LEU A 318 6.54 -21.72 -7.38
CA LEU A 318 5.15 -22.11 -7.64
C LEU A 318 4.98 -22.66 -9.05
N TRP A 319 5.56 -22.01 -10.04
CA TRP A 319 5.53 -22.46 -11.43
C TRP A 319 6.23 -23.82 -11.62
N ILE A 320 7.42 -24.02 -11.01
CA ILE A 320 8.14 -25.31 -11.03
C ILE A 320 7.28 -26.42 -10.45
N LYS A 321 6.68 -26.18 -9.27
CA LYS A 321 5.83 -27.15 -8.59
C LYS A 321 4.55 -27.48 -9.38
N LYS A 322 3.87 -26.46 -9.93
CA LYS A 322 2.71 -26.66 -10.81
C LYS A 322 3.08 -27.45 -12.08
N SER A 323 4.31 -27.27 -12.56
CA SER A 323 4.86 -28.00 -13.71
C SER A 323 5.35 -29.42 -13.38
N LYS A 324 5.15 -29.90 -12.13
CA LYS A 324 5.60 -31.22 -11.64
C LYS A 324 7.08 -31.49 -11.86
N ARG A 325 7.92 -30.44 -11.88
CA ARG A 325 9.37 -30.56 -12.00
C ARG A 325 10.01 -30.79 -10.62
N PRO A 326 11.20 -31.41 -10.56
CA PRO A 326 11.98 -31.48 -9.33
C PRO A 326 12.18 -30.08 -8.75
N THR A 327 11.97 -29.93 -7.45
CA THR A 327 12.13 -28.63 -6.80
C THR A 327 13.62 -28.38 -6.53
N PRO A 328 14.19 -27.25 -6.99
CA PRO A 328 15.59 -26.94 -6.75
C PRO A 328 15.85 -26.77 -5.25
N ASP A 329 17.07 -27.07 -4.81
CA ASP A 329 17.51 -27.03 -3.40
C ASP A 329 18.45 -25.86 -3.10
N THR A 330 19.09 -25.29 -4.12
CA THR A 330 19.93 -24.09 -4.03
C THR A 330 19.43 -22.94 -4.91
N THR A 331 19.74 -21.70 -4.51
CA THR A 331 19.42 -20.49 -5.29
C THR A 331 20.02 -20.55 -6.69
N ALA A 332 21.22 -21.14 -6.84
CA ALA A 332 21.87 -21.35 -8.12
C ALA A 332 21.11 -22.32 -9.02
N ALA A 333 20.60 -23.44 -8.47
CA ALA A 333 19.77 -24.38 -9.21
C ALA A 333 18.44 -23.75 -9.65
N LEU A 334 17.77 -23.02 -8.74
CA LEU A 334 16.54 -22.30 -9.07
C LEU A 334 16.77 -21.28 -10.20
N ARG A 335 17.83 -20.48 -10.10
CA ARG A 335 18.25 -19.55 -11.16
C ARG A 335 18.43 -20.28 -12.49
N ALA A 336 19.20 -21.36 -12.52
CA ALA A 336 19.49 -22.11 -13.75
C ALA A 336 18.22 -22.66 -14.40
N ASP A 337 17.28 -23.19 -13.60
CA ASP A 337 16.01 -23.71 -14.09
C ASP A 337 15.10 -22.61 -14.65
N LEU A 338 15.00 -21.47 -13.97
CA LEU A 338 14.20 -20.33 -14.44
C LEU A 338 14.81 -19.68 -15.69
N GLN A 339 16.14 -19.57 -15.77
CA GLN A 339 16.85 -19.04 -16.95
C GLN A 339 16.70 -19.97 -18.16
N ARG A 340 16.77 -21.29 -17.98
CA ARG A 340 16.62 -22.28 -19.06
C ARG A 340 15.29 -22.16 -19.80
N VAL A 341 14.22 -21.80 -19.08
CA VAL A 341 12.89 -21.60 -19.66
C VAL A 341 12.55 -20.14 -19.92
N ASN A 342 13.54 -19.25 -19.80
CA ASN A 342 13.39 -17.82 -20.03
C ASN A 342 12.24 -17.20 -19.21
N TYR A 343 12.08 -17.65 -17.96
CA TYR A 343 10.95 -17.31 -17.10
C TYR A 343 10.84 -15.80 -16.89
N ARG A 344 9.63 -15.28 -17.05
CA ARG A 344 9.28 -13.88 -16.88
C ARG A 344 7.97 -13.75 -16.15
N ILE A 345 7.88 -12.72 -15.31
CA ILE A 345 6.61 -12.24 -14.78
C ILE A 345 6.51 -10.75 -15.00
N SER A 346 5.30 -10.24 -15.05
CA SER A 346 5.05 -8.81 -15.11
C SER A 346 4.02 -8.46 -14.06
N ARG A 347 4.24 -7.37 -13.35
CA ARG A 347 3.34 -6.87 -12.32
C ARG A 347 2.90 -5.47 -12.70
N THR A 348 1.60 -5.22 -12.68
CA THR A 348 1.07 -3.88 -12.94
C THR A 348 0.64 -3.23 -11.63
N VAL A 349 1.19 -2.06 -11.31
CA VAL A 349 0.83 -1.24 -10.15
C VAL A 349 0.53 0.17 -10.65
N HIS A 350 -0.68 0.66 -10.38
CA HIS A 350 -1.17 1.98 -10.85
C HIS A 350 -0.90 2.27 -12.33
N GLY A 351 -1.16 1.28 -13.20
CA GLY A 351 -0.97 1.40 -14.64
C GLY A 351 0.48 1.26 -15.14
N ILE A 352 1.45 1.05 -14.25
CA ILE A 352 2.84 0.80 -14.61
C ILE A 352 3.13 -0.69 -14.51
N GLN A 353 3.61 -1.23 -15.62
CA GLN A 353 4.05 -2.62 -15.70
C GLN A 353 5.54 -2.70 -15.37
N THR A 354 5.87 -3.40 -14.29
CA THR A 354 7.24 -3.80 -13.95
C THR A 354 7.47 -5.22 -14.45
N HIS A 355 8.52 -5.40 -15.25
CA HIS A 355 8.90 -6.70 -15.80
C HIS A 355 10.06 -7.29 -15.02
N PHE A 356 9.94 -8.56 -14.64
CA PHE A 356 11.01 -9.32 -14.01
C PHE A 356 11.40 -10.45 -14.94
N SER A 357 12.71 -10.62 -15.15
CA SER A 357 13.28 -11.65 -16.01
C SER A 357 14.24 -12.50 -15.23
N ALA A 358 14.17 -13.83 -15.39
CA ALA A 358 15.11 -14.75 -14.74
C ALA A 358 16.57 -14.49 -15.12
N THR A 359 16.83 -13.77 -16.23
CA THR A 359 18.16 -13.34 -16.68
C THR A 359 18.73 -12.17 -15.88
N ASP A 360 17.91 -11.48 -15.09
CA ASP A 360 18.38 -10.40 -14.22
C ASP A 360 19.06 -10.99 -12.98
N GLU A 361 20.39 -10.89 -12.96
CA GLU A 361 21.24 -11.42 -11.88
C GLU A 361 20.99 -10.73 -10.54
N SER A 362 20.42 -9.51 -10.53
CA SER A 362 20.11 -8.79 -9.29
C SER A 362 18.99 -9.47 -8.49
N LEU A 363 18.15 -10.30 -9.12
CA LEU A 363 17.04 -11.01 -8.46
C LEU A 363 17.49 -12.12 -7.51
N TYR A 364 18.75 -12.54 -7.57
CA TYR A 364 19.27 -13.66 -6.79
C TYR A 364 20.26 -13.24 -5.69
N ARG A 365 20.58 -11.95 -5.61
CA ARG A 365 21.60 -11.38 -4.71
C ARG A 365 21.11 -10.09 -4.04
N TYR A 366 21.84 -9.65 -3.02
CA TYR A 366 21.56 -8.40 -2.31
C TYR A 366 22.82 -7.86 -1.61
N ASP A 367 22.81 -6.56 -1.34
CA ASP A 367 23.91 -5.86 -0.69
C ASP A 367 23.70 -5.78 0.83
N LEU A 368 24.71 -6.19 1.58
CA LEU A 368 24.73 -6.10 3.04
C LEU A 368 25.05 -4.67 3.48
N PRO A 369 24.70 -4.29 4.73
CA PRO A 369 25.01 -2.97 5.27
C PRO A 369 26.50 -2.62 5.29
N ASN A 370 27.40 -3.61 5.23
CA ASN A 370 28.84 -3.42 5.13
C ASN A 370 29.35 -3.20 3.69
N GLY A 371 28.46 -3.11 2.70
CA GLY A 371 28.77 -2.92 1.28
C GLY A 371 29.06 -4.20 0.51
N ASN A 372 29.12 -5.36 1.16
CA ASN A 372 29.35 -6.63 0.46
C ASN A 372 28.08 -7.16 -0.19
N THR A 373 28.17 -7.64 -1.42
CA THR A 373 27.07 -8.36 -2.09
C THR A 373 27.11 -9.85 -1.73
N THR A 374 25.96 -10.44 -1.46
CA THR A 374 25.80 -11.89 -1.21
C THR A 374 24.56 -12.46 -1.90
N MET A 375 24.46 -13.78 -2.00
CA MET A 375 23.32 -14.47 -2.61
C MET A 375 22.21 -14.70 -1.60
N LEU A 376 20.96 -14.73 -2.09
CA LEU A 376 19.84 -15.24 -1.30
C LEU A 376 20.11 -16.68 -0.89
N SER A 377 19.88 -17.00 0.38
CA SER A 377 20.07 -18.34 0.91
C SER A 377 18.78 -19.14 0.73
N MET A 378 18.90 -20.38 0.26
CA MET A 378 17.78 -21.30 0.12
C MET A 378 18.03 -22.55 0.96
N VAL A 379 17.04 -22.92 1.76
CA VAL A 379 17.11 -24.07 2.69
C VAL A 379 15.84 -24.88 2.54
N GLN A 380 15.98 -26.21 2.50
CA GLN A 380 14.83 -27.10 2.43
C GLN A 380 13.86 -26.90 3.60
N SER A 381 12.57 -26.95 3.29
CA SER A 381 11.53 -26.89 4.31
C SER A 381 11.55 -28.14 5.17
N ARG A 382 11.22 -28.00 6.46
CA ARG A 382 11.07 -29.17 7.36
C ARG A 382 9.92 -30.10 6.93
N ASP A 383 8.91 -29.54 6.28
CA ASP A 383 7.85 -30.29 5.62
C ASP A 383 8.21 -30.44 4.13
N ASN A 384 8.54 -31.66 3.71
CA ASN A 384 8.95 -31.97 2.34
C ASN A 384 7.85 -31.71 1.30
N ARG A 385 6.61 -31.45 1.73
CA ARG A 385 5.52 -31.03 0.83
C ARG A 385 5.60 -29.55 0.50
N LEU A 386 6.36 -28.76 1.22
CA LEU A 386 6.52 -27.32 1.01
C LEU A 386 7.78 -27.05 0.17
N PRO A 387 7.78 -26.02 -0.69
CA PRO A 387 8.99 -25.59 -1.37
C PRO A 387 10.05 -25.07 -0.37
N PRO A 388 11.31 -24.89 -0.81
CA PRO A 388 12.37 -24.35 0.02
C PRO A 388 12.06 -22.94 0.56
N ILE A 389 12.56 -22.68 1.76
CA ILE A 389 12.57 -21.36 2.40
C ILE A 389 13.69 -20.54 1.75
N ILE A 390 13.41 -19.27 1.43
CA ILE A 390 14.43 -18.33 0.93
C ILE A 390 14.62 -17.24 1.99
N SER A 391 15.87 -16.93 2.33
CA SER A 391 16.19 -15.92 3.34
C SER A 391 17.34 -15.01 2.91
N ALA A 392 17.39 -13.82 3.49
CA ALA A 392 18.46 -12.84 3.30
C ALA A 392 19.19 -12.55 4.62
N PRO A 393 20.03 -13.48 5.10
CA PRO A 393 20.77 -13.32 6.35
C PRO A 393 21.67 -12.07 6.34
N GLY A 394 21.83 -11.44 7.50
CA GLY A 394 22.64 -10.23 7.65
C GLY A 394 21.89 -8.92 7.45
N LEU A 395 20.64 -8.96 6.94
CA LEU A 395 19.71 -7.84 7.03
C LEU A 395 18.99 -7.82 8.38
N LYS A 396 18.58 -6.63 8.85
CA LYS A 396 17.86 -6.44 10.11
C LYS A 396 16.65 -5.52 9.90
N PRO A 397 15.41 -6.03 10.03
CA PRO A 397 15.06 -7.45 10.20
C PRO A 397 15.48 -8.30 9.00
N SER A 398 15.65 -9.61 9.19
CA SER A 398 16.01 -10.54 8.11
C SER A 398 14.76 -11.00 7.36
N PRO A 399 14.59 -10.66 6.07
CA PRO A 399 13.51 -11.18 5.24
C PRO A 399 13.63 -12.69 5.08
N THR A 400 12.52 -13.40 5.21
CA THR A 400 12.42 -14.86 5.07
C THR A 400 11.10 -15.21 4.39
N LEU A 401 11.18 -15.70 3.17
CA LEU A 401 10.07 -16.30 2.44
C LEU A 401 9.73 -17.67 3.03
N VAL A 402 8.48 -17.80 3.48
CA VAL A 402 7.94 -19.03 4.08
C VAL A 402 6.72 -19.50 3.31
N TRP A 403 6.47 -20.81 3.37
CA TRP A 403 5.36 -21.46 2.72
C TRP A 403 4.40 -22.06 3.75
N TYR A 404 3.13 -22.15 3.37
CA TYR A 404 2.12 -22.85 4.16
C TYR A 404 0.93 -23.22 3.28
N TYR A 405 0.11 -24.16 3.74
CA TYR A 405 -1.17 -24.48 3.10
C TYR A 405 -2.31 -23.70 3.78
N MET A 406 -3.22 -23.16 2.96
CA MET A 406 -4.48 -22.56 3.39
C MET A 406 -5.58 -23.20 2.54
N ASP A 407 -6.48 -23.98 3.14
CA ASP A 407 -7.49 -24.80 2.42
C ASP A 407 -6.93 -25.70 1.31
N GLY A 408 -5.74 -26.25 1.52
CA GLY A 408 -5.08 -27.09 0.52
C GLY A 408 -4.39 -26.31 -0.60
N ASP A 409 -4.61 -25.00 -0.70
CA ASP A 409 -3.86 -24.13 -1.59
C ASP A 409 -2.50 -23.77 -0.99
N LEU A 410 -1.45 -23.92 -1.79
CA LEU A 410 -0.09 -23.57 -1.39
C LEU A 410 0.12 -22.05 -1.49
N MET A 411 0.36 -21.44 -0.33
CA MET A 411 0.57 -20.01 -0.19
C MET A 411 2.00 -19.72 0.29
N TYR A 412 2.43 -18.48 0.09
CA TYR A 412 3.69 -17.98 0.63
C TYR A 412 3.53 -16.59 1.22
N ASP A 413 4.47 -16.24 2.10
CA ASP A 413 4.62 -14.90 2.66
C ASP A 413 6.11 -14.59 2.88
N VAL A 414 6.46 -13.31 2.88
CA VAL A 414 7.79 -12.85 3.29
C VAL A 414 7.67 -12.32 4.71
N THR A 415 8.16 -13.11 5.65
CA THR A 415 8.22 -12.76 7.06
C THR A 415 9.53 -12.08 7.39
N TYR A 416 9.55 -11.30 8.48
CA TYR A 416 10.71 -10.53 8.90
C TYR A 416 11.04 -10.93 10.34
N LYS A 417 12.25 -11.44 10.54
CA LYS A 417 12.70 -11.98 11.85
C LYS A 417 13.91 -11.24 12.39
#